data_AF-A0A1H4YUH9-F1
#
_entry.id   AF-A0A1H4YUH9-F1
#
_cell.length_a   1.000
_cell.length_b   1.000
_cell.length_c   1.000
_cell.angle_alpha   90.00
_cell.angle_beta   90.00
_cell.angle_gamma   90.00
#
_symmetry.space_group_name_H-M   'P 1'
#
loop_
_entity.id
_entity.type
_entity.pdbx_description
1 polymer ?
#
loop_
_entity_poly.entity_id
_entity_poly.type
_entity_poly.pdbx_seq_one_letter_code
_entity_poly.pdbx_strand_id
1 'polypeptide(L)'
;MNIQVNENGNFAFIQNNKIKLITSTFNVHQHPRDKEVILFNNSFKSTEEGSLVVKFSDLTINGIKPPIQNIDYVKGVLFTDVPLRPHTQPTLTRDNDPNYLVFKLQDTYEKLLTFLKANVYQGFPKEYNDSLGKLTKIEYYCEFQTFHVRVTLNYNYLASNPAKVSHILMSGHTEFVNLPLKAYHYDAQGNKTYTYEVFSWQRLTSNE
;
A
#
# COMPACT_ATOMS: atom_id res chain seq x y z
N MET A 1 16.56 0.41 -24.08
CA MET A 1 15.45 0.83 -23.20
C MET A 1 15.27 2.32 -23.36
N ASN A 2 14.08 2.78 -23.72
CA ASN A 2 13.72 4.19 -23.71
C ASN A 2 12.92 4.47 -22.44
N ILE A 3 13.30 5.48 -21.66
CA ILE A 3 12.53 5.96 -20.51
C ILE A 3 11.82 7.23 -20.95
N GLN A 4 10.49 7.18 -21.01
CA GLN A 4 9.68 8.38 -21.24
C GLN A 4 9.14 8.89 -19.91
N VAL A 5 9.28 10.19 -19.68
CA VAL A 5 8.62 10.87 -18.57
C VAL A 5 7.33 11.46 -19.10
N ASN A 6 6.19 10.99 -18.60
CA ASN A 6 4.90 11.54 -19.03
C ASN A 6 4.57 12.85 -18.29
N GLU A 7 3.54 13.55 -18.77
CA GLU A 7 3.10 14.85 -18.21
C GLU A 7 2.67 14.76 -16.73
N ASN A 8 2.35 13.57 -16.24
CA ASN A 8 1.95 13.31 -14.86
C ASN A 8 3.13 12.94 -13.94
N GLY A 9 4.37 13.00 -14.43
CA GLY A 9 5.58 12.66 -13.67
C GLY A 9 5.81 11.15 -13.50
N ASN A 10 5.08 10.30 -14.22
CA ASN A 10 5.36 8.87 -14.26
C ASN A 10 6.41 8.55 -15.31
N PHE A 11 7.21 7.55 -15.01
CA PHE A 11 8.26 7.02 -15.86
C PHE A 11 7.74 5.76 -16.55
N ALA A 12 7.68 5.79 -17.87
CA ALA A 12 7.39 4.65 -18.71
C ALA A 12 8.69 4.06 -19.24
N PHE A 13 9.02 2.84 -18.81
CA PHE A 13 10.15 2.07 -19.30
C PHE A 13 9.72 1.29 -20.53
N ILE A 14 10.28 1.62 -21.70
CA ILE A 14 9.88 1.07 -23.00
C ILE A 14 11.04 0.29 -23.61
N GLN A 15 10.80 -0.97 -23.93
CA GLN A 15 11.79 -1.83 -24.59
C GLN A 15 11.14 -2.48 -25.80
N ASN A 16 11.79 -2.39 -26.96
CA ASN A 16 11.28 -2.93 -28.24
C ASN A 16 9.85 -2.45 -28.54
N ASN A 17 9.60 -1.15 -28.38
CA ASN A 17 8.29 -0.49 -28.54
C ASN A 17 7.16 -1.04 -27.65
N LYS A 18 7.48 -1.77 -26.58
CA LYS A 18 6.51 -2.24 -25.57
C LYS A 18 6.80 -1.61 -24.21
N ILE A 19 5.76 -1.14 -23.53
CA ILE A 19 5.86 -0.68 -22.14
C ILE A 19 6.15 -1.89 -21.25
N LYS A 20 7.25 -1.81 -20.51
CA LYS A 20 7.68 -2.81 -19.53
C LYS A 20 7.21 -2.48 -18.13
N LEU A 21 7.24 -1.21 -17.76
CA LEU A 21 6.86 -0.71 -16.45
C LEU A 21 6.40 0.73 -16.56
N ILE A 22 5.36 1.09 -15.81
CA ILE A 22 4.99 2.48 -15.52
C ILE A 22 5.07 2.63 -14.01
N THR A 23 5.82 3.63 -13.53
CA THR A 23 5.95 3.89 -12.10
C THR A 23 6.13 5.38 -11.85
N SER A 24 5.67 5.86 -10.70
CA SER A 24 5.96 7.22 -10.19
C SER A 24 7.26 7.28 -9.39
N THR A 25 7.77 6.14 -8.91
CA THR A 25 8.95 6.07 -8.05
C THR A 25 9.84 4.89 -8.41
N PHE A 26 11.14 5.08 -8.38
CA PHE A 26 12.18 4.05 -8.52
C PHE A 26 13.52 4.64 -8.09
N ASN A 27 14.49 3.78 -7.85
CA ASN A 27 15.88 4.11 -7.60
C ASN A 27 16.72 3.73 -8.83
N VAL A 28 17.76 4.53 -9.07
CA VAL A 28 18.75 4.29 -10.12
C VAL A 28 20.06 3.90 -9.47
N HIS A 29 20.53 2.69 -9.76
CA HIS A 29 21.78 2.16 -9.22
C HIS A 29 22.74 1.76 -10.33
N GLN A 30 24.03 1.88 -10.02
CA GLN A 30 25.08 1.31 -10.85
C GLN A 30 25.19 -0.17 -10.48
N HIS A 31 25.29 -1.06 -11.46
CA HIS A 31 25.53 -2.47 -11.17
C HIS A 31 26.89 -2.64 -10.45
N PRO A 32 26.95 -3.39 -9.32
CA PRO A 32 28.13 -3.42 -8.45
C PRO A 32 29.37 -4.04 -9.10
N ARG A 33 29.20 -4.86 -10.15
CA ARG A 33 30.30 -5.52 -10.87
C ARG A 33 30.46 -5.07 -12.32
N ASP A 34 29.56 -4.23 -12.82
CA ASP A 34 29.56 -3.81 -14.23
C ASP A 34 29.22 -2.31 -14.31
N LYS A 35 30.23 -1.50 -14.65
CA LYS A 35 30.08 -0.04 -14.75
C LYS A 35 29.29 0.40 -15.98
N GLU A 36 29.06 -0.49 -16.93
CA GLU A 36 28.25 -0.18 -18.11
C GLU A 36 26.76 -0.48 -17.92
N VAL A 37 26.37 -1.05 -16.78
CA VAL A 37 25.01 -1.51 -16.51
C VAL A 37 24.35 -0.71 -15.39
N ILE A 38 23.15 -0.22 -15.69
CA ILE A 38 22.26 0.49 -14.78
C ILE A 38 21.14 -0.43 -14.34
N LEU A 39 20.78 -0.34 -13.07
CA LEU A 39 19.67 -1.04 -12.45
C LEU A 39 18.60 -0.04 -12.05
N PHE A 40 17.36 -0.30 -12.44
CA PHE A 40 16.18 0.44 -11.99
C PHE A 40 15.30 -0.45 -11.13
N ASN A 41 15.11 -0.09 -9.85
CA ASN A 41 14.32 -0.91 -8.91
C ASN A 41 13.69 -0.05 -7.80
N ASN A 42 12.91 -0.67 -6.91
CA ASN A 42 12.30 0.02 -5.75
C ASN A 42 13.09 -0.19 -4.43
N SER A 43 14.30 -0.74 -4.52
CA SER A 43 15.16 -1.01 -3.37
C SER A 43 16.21 0.09 -3.20
N PHE A 44 16.66 0.33 -1.98
CA PHE A 44 17.82 1.19 -1.73
C PHE A 44 19.16 0.49 -2.02
N LYS A 45 19.12 -0.79 -2.43
CA LYS A 45 20.29 -1.61 -2.71
C LYS A 45 20.48 -1.82 -4.21
N SER A 46 21.74 -1.90 -4.62
CA SER A 46 22.17 -2.24 -5.97
C SER A 46 22.13 -3.76 -6.23
N THR A 47 20.91 -4.32 -6.29
CA THR A 47 20.68 -5.76 -6.54
C THR A 47 20.02 -5.99 -7.89
N GLU A 48 20.43 -7.02 -8.64
CA GLU A 48 19.76 -7.38 -9.90
C GLU A 48 18.35 -7.94 -9.68
N GLU A 49 18.12 -8.62 -8.55
CA GLU A 49 16.82 -9.20 -8.22
C GLU A 49 15.74 -8.11 -8.15
N GLY A 50 14.70 -8.26 -9.00
CA GLY A 50 13.61 -7.29 -9.12
C GLY A 50 13.99 -5.99 -9.86
N SER A 51 15.18 -5.89 -10.44
CA SER A 51 15.62 -4.72 -11.21
C SER A 51 15.35 -4.86 -12.71
N LEU A 52 15.02 -3.74 -13.35
CA LEU A 52 15.25 -3.59 -14.78
C LEU A 52 16.74 -3.33 -15.02
N VAL A 53 17.39 -4.26 -15.72
CA VAL A 53 18.82 -4.22 -16.03
C VAL A 53 19.01 -3.65 -17.43
N VAL A 54 19.79 -2.56 -17.55
CA VAL A 54 19.93 -1.81 -18.79
C VAL A 54 21.38 -1.38 -18.99
N LYS A 55 21.98 -1.66 -20.15
CA LYS A 55 23.28 -1.09 -20.51
C LYS A 55 23.15 0.39 -20.84
N PHE A 56 24.11 1.22 -20.43
CA PHE A 56 24.18 2.64 -20.81
C PHE A 56 24.09 2.83 -22.33
N SER A 57 24.71 1.94 -23.10
CA SER A 57 24.70 1.98 -24.58
C SER A 57 23.29 1.92 -25.17
N ASP A 58 22.38 1.27 -24.46
CA ASP A 58 21.03 0.94 -24.91
C ASP A 58 19.98 1.84 -24.27
N LEU A 59 20.39 2.70 -23.33
CA LEU A 59 19.51 3.63 -22.64
C LEU A 59 19.29 4.88 -23.48
N THR A 60 18.01 5.25 -23.64
CA THR A 60 17.58 6.59 -24.05
C THR A 60 16.58 7.13 -23.05
N ILE A 61 16.56 8.45 -22.87
CA ILE A 61 15.64 9.16 -21.97
C ILE A 61 14.95 10.23 -22.82
N ASN A 62 13.63 10.16 -22.92
CA ASN A 62 12.82 10.95 -23.86
C ASN A 62 13.40 10.93 -25.30
N GLY A 63 13.92 9.76 -25.72
CA GLY A 63 14.53 9.58 -27.04
C GLY A 63 15.97 10.12 -27.17
N ILE A 64 16.55 10.72 -26.13
CA ILE A 64 17.92 11.24 -26.13
C ILE A 64 18.85 10.22 -25.47
N LYS A 65 19.99 9.93 -26.10
CA LYS A 65 21.02 9.06 -25.52
C LYS A 65 21.86 9.86 -24.51
N PRO A 66 22.11 9.36 -23.29
CA PRO A 66 23.03 9.98 -22.36
C PRO A 66 24.42 10.17 -23.02
N PRO A 67 25.04 11.35 -22.92
CA PRO A 67 26.27 11.68 -23.62
C PRO A 67 27.50 10.96 -23.04
N ILE A 68 27.41 10.49 -21.80
CA ILE A 68 28.47 9.80 -21.08
C ILE A 68 27.89 8.65 -20.24
N GLN A 69 28.70 7.61 -20.01
CA GLN A 69 28.39 6.53 -19.07
C GLN A 69 28.50 7.03 -17.62
N ASN A 70 27.62 7.95 -17.24
CA ASN A 70 27.63 8.57 -15.92
C ASN A 70 26.25 8.41 -15.30
N ILE A 71 26.19 7.68 -14.19
CA ILE A 71 24.96 7.46 -13.46
C ILE A 71 24.41 8.75 -12.85
N ASP A 72 25.28 9.67 -12.44
CA ASP A 72 24.86 10.95 -11.87
C ASP A 72 24.26 11.85 -12.95
N TYR A 73 24.74 11.74 -14.21
CA TYR A 73 24.06 12.36 -15.34
C TYR A 73 22.67 11.76 -15.56
N VAL A 74 22.53 10.43 -15.54
CA VAL A 74 21.23 9.77 -15.71
C VAL A 74 20.27 10.16 -14.58
N LYS A 75 20.74 10.18 -13.33
CA LYS A 75 19.99 10.71 -12.19
C LYS A 75 19.63 12.18 -12.41
N GLY A 76 20.58 13.01 -12.85
CA GLY A 76 20.34 14.41 -13.16
C GLY A 76 19.27 14.60 -14.23
N VAL A 77 19.29 13.86 -15.34
CA VAL A 77 18.27 14.03 -16.37
C VAL A 77 16.90 13.54 -15.91
N LEU A 78 16.85 12.42 -15.16
CA LEU A 78 15.60 11.87 -14.65
C LEU A 78 15.00 12.68 -13.48
N PHE A 79 15.83 13.37 -12.69
CA PHE A 79 15.43 14.00 -11.43
C PHE A 79 15.72 15.53 -11.35
N THR A 80 16.48 16.12 -12.28
CA THR A 80 16.82 17.56 -12.31
C THR A 80 16.50 18.30 -13.63
N ASP A 81 16.47 17.64 -14.80
CA ASP A 81 16.04 18.28 -16.08
C ASP A 81 14.54 18.12 -16.39
N VAL A 82 13.83 17.28 -15.62
CA VAL A 82 12.41 17.55 -15.38
C VAL A 82 12.44 18.75 -14.44
N PRO A 83 11.93 19.94 -14.83
CA PRO A 83 11.87 21.02 -13.87
C PRO A 83 11.22 20.42 -12.63
N LEU A 84 11.88 20.56 -11.48
CA LEU A 84 11.21 20.55 -10.19
C LEU A 84 10.25 21.75 -10.21
N ARG A 85 9.25 21.71 -11.10
CA ARG A 85 7.97 22.28 -10.78
C ARG A 85 7.65 21.56 -9.48
N PRO A 86 7.50 22.28 -8.36
CA PRO A 86 6.94 21.65 -7.17
C PRO A 86 5.79 20.81 -7.69
N HIS A 87 5.81 19.51 -7.39
CA HIS A 87 4.77 18.61 -7.83
C HIS A 87 3.48 19.27 -7.40
N THR A 88 2.84 19.97 -8.33
CA THR A 88 1.52 20.52 -8.18
C THR A 88 0.61 19.39 -8.64
N GLN A 89 0.88 18.17 -8.15
CA GLN A 89 -0.26 17.45 -7.63
C GLN A 89 -0.89 18.46 -6.66
N PRO A 90 -2.10 18.96 -6.97
CA PRO A 90 -2.78 19.81 -6.02
C PRO A 90 -2.69 19.06 -4.70
N THR A 91 -2.22 19.73 -3.64
CA THR A 91 -2.22 19.12 -2.31
C THR A 91 -3.61 18.56 -2.13
N LEU A 92 -3.70 17.23 -2.16
CA LEU A 92 -4.98 16.61 -2.03
C LEU A 92 -5.44 17.00 -0.62
N THR A 93 -6.63 17.54 -0.56
CA THR A 93 -7.35 17.68 0.68
C THR A 93 -8.23 16.45 0.80
N ARG A 94 -8.69 16.16 2.01
CA ARG A 94 -9.67 15.08 2.21
C ARG A 94 -10.89 15.22 1.28
N ASP A 95 -11.29 16.44 0.94
CA ASP A 95 -12.46 16.70 0.10
C ASP A 95 -12.26 16.36 -1.38
N ASN A 96 -11.02 16.23 -1.85
CA ASN A 96 -10.71 15.93 -3.25
C ASN A 96 -9.82 14.68 -3.44
N ASP A 97 -9.42 13.98 -2.37
CA ASP A 97 -8.70 12.71 -2.44
C ASP A 97 -9.67 11.57 -2.79
N PRO A 98 -9.56 10.93 -3.97
CA PRO A 98 -10.43 9.84 -4.37
C PRO A 98 -10.35 8.64 -3.39
N ASN A 99 -9.20 8.41 -2.76
CA ASN A 99 -9.06 7.34 -1.75
C ASN A 99 -9.79 7.70 -0.46
N TYR A 100 -9.80 8.97 -0.06
CA TYR A 100 -10.56 9.41 1.12
C TYR A 100 -12.06 9.37 0.86
N LEU A 101 -12.51 9.77 -0.34
CA LEU A 101 -13.90 9.65 -0.75
C LEU A 101 -14.36 8.19 -0.75
N VAL A 102 -13.55 7.28 -1.29
CA VAL A 102 -13.82 5.82 -1.23
C VAL A 102 -13.81 5.33 0.22
N PHE A 103 -12.85 5.76 1.04
CA PHE A 103 -12.78 5.38 2.45
C PHE A 103 -14.06 5.75 3.22
N LYS A 104 -14.62 6.94 2.98
CA LYS A 104 -15.91 7.36 3.59
C LYS A 104 -17.10 6.49 3.21
N LEU A 105 -17.04 5.79 2.07
CA LEU A 105 -18.09 4.87 1.63
C LEU A 105 -17.96 3.47 2.25
N GLN A 106 -16.92 3.22 3.05
CA GLN A 106 -16.73 1.95 3.77
C GLN A 106 -17.60 1.93 5.03
N ASP A 107 -18.91 1.99 4.82
CA ASP A 107 -19.96 2.12 5.83
C ASP A 107 -20.20 0.86 6.68
N THR A 108 -19.48 -0.23 6.42
CA THR A 108 -19.61 -1.53 7.09
C THR A 108 -18.24 -2.13 7.35
N TYR A 109 -18.13 -2.96 8.39
CA TYR A 109 -16.89 -3.62 8.77
C TYR A 109 -16.31 -4.47 7.63
N GLU A 110 -17.16 -5.16 6.87
CA GLU A 110 -16.75 -6.01 5.75
C GLU A 110 -16.17 -5.17 4.59
N LYS A 111 -16.81 -4.05 4.26
CA LYS A 111 -16.31 -3.10 3.26
C LYS A 111 -14.99 -2.49 3.69
N LEU A 112 -14.88 -2.03 4.94
CA LEU A 112 -13.63 -1.49 5.48
C LEU A 112 -12.51 -2.53 5.44
N LEU A 113 -12.78 -3.78 5.84
CA LEU A 113 -11.77 -4.84 5.78
C LEU A 113 -11.34 -5.15 4.33
N THR A 114 -12.27 -5.08 3.38
CA THR A 114 -11.99 -5.28 1.95
C THR A 114 -11.12 -4.15 1.42
N PHE A 115 -11.45 -2.91 1.76
CA PHE A 115 -10.66 -1.72 1.44
C PHE A 115 -9.23 -1.82 1.99
N LEU A 116 -9.08 -2.20 3.26
CA LEU A 116 -7.77 -2.36 3.90
C LEU A 116 -6.92 -3.41 3.20
N LYS A 117 -7.48 -4.58 2.90
CA LYS A 117 -6.78 -5.69 2.21
C LYS A 117 -6.34 -5.31 0.79
N ALA A 118 -7.08 -4.43 0.12
CA ALA A 118 -6.73 -3.97 -1.23
C ALA A 118 -5.63 -2.90 -1.24
N ASN A 119 -5.42 -2.18 -0.13
CA ASN A 119 -4.55 -1.00 -0.06
C ASN A 119 -3.48 -1.08 1.03
N VAL A 120 -3.02 -2.30 1.34
CA VAL A 120 -2.13 -2.55 2.48
C VAL A 120 -0.78 -1.88 2.28
N TYR A 121 -0.31 -1.16 3.30
CA TYR A 121 1.04 -0.60 3.32
C TYR A 121 2.11 -1.68 3.47
N GLN A 122 3.32 -1.42 2.98
CA GLN A 122 4.42 -2.38 3.09
C GLN A 122 4.69 -2.79 4.55
N GLY A 123 4.79 -4.10 4.79
CA GLY A 123 4.96 -4.65 6.15
C GLY A 123 3.66 -4.92 6.90
N PHE A 124 2.52 -4.75 6.24
CA PHE A 124 1.20 -5.15 6.73
C PHE A 124 0.57 -6.21 5.78
N PRO A 125 -0.46 -6.95 6.22
CA PRO A 125 -0.96 -7.02 7.58
C PRO A 125 0.08 -7.61 8.53
N LYS A 126 0.04 -7.20 9.79
CA LYS A 126 0.91 -7.74 10.83
C LYS A 126 0.12 -8.65 11.74
N GLU A 127 0.50 -9.91 11.76
CA GLU A 127 -0.11 -10.94 12.60
C GLU A 127 0.63 -11.05 13.93
N TYR A 128 -0.13 -11.24 15.00
CA TYR A 128 0.38 -11.43 16.35
C TYR A 128 -0.17 -12.75 16.88
N ASN A 129 0.75 -13.63 17.24
CA ASN A 129 0.44 -14.93 17.81
C ASN A 129 0.80 -14.95 19.30
N ASP A 130 0.05 -15.70 20.11
CA ASP A 130 0.42 -15.96 21.50
C ASP A 130 1.63 -16.92 21.59
N SER A 131 2.05 -17.24 22.81
CA SER A 131 3.18 -18.15 23.07
C SER A 131 2.96 -19.58 22.56
N LEU A 132 1.72 -19.95 22.23
CA LEU A 132 1.35 -21.25 21.67
C LEU A 132 1.20 -21.21 20.15
N GLY A 133 1.52 -20.08 19.51
CA GLY A 133 1.42 -19.89 18.06
C GLY A 133 0.01 -19.59 17.57
N LYS A 134 -0.92 -19.26 18.46
CA LYS A 134 -2.31 -19.00 18.11
C LYS A 134 -2.52 -17.52 17.78
N LEU A 135 -3.18 -17.24 16.66
CA LEU A 135 -3.46 -15.88 16.21
C LEU A 135 -4.35 -15.13 17.20
N THR A 136 -3.87 -14.03 17.75
CA THR A 136 -4.63 -13.19 18.69
C THR A 136 -5.04 -11.87 18.07
N LYS A 137 -4.25 -11.36 17.12
CA LYS A 137 -4.47 -10.04 16.55
C LYS A 137 -3.92 -9.95 15.13
N ILE A 138 -4.63 -9.23 14.26
CA ILE A 138 -4.13 -8.77 12.96
C ILE A 138 -4.24 -7.26 12.91
N GLU A 139 -3.15 -6.58 12.59
CA GLU A 139 -3.16 -5.14 12.32
C GLU A 139 -3.09 -4.90 10.82
N TYR A 140 -3.92 -3.99 10.35
CA TYR A 140 -3.89 -3.42 9.00
C TYR A 140 -3.51 -1.95 9.10
N TYR A 141 -2.68 -1.51 8.16
CA TYR A 141 -2.32 -0.12 8.01
C TYR A 141 -2.29 0.23 6.52
N CYS A 142 -2.91 1.35 6.19
CA CYS A 142 -2.90 1.96 4.87
C CYS A 142 -2.40 3.39 5.02
N GLU A 143 -1.54 3.83 4.11
CA GLU A 143 -1.01 5.19 4.10
C GLU A 143 -1.29 5.81 2.73
N PHE A 144 -2.02 6.94 2.75
CA PHE A 144 -2.33 7.74 1.58
C PHE A 144 -1.85 9.17 1.82
N GLN A 145 -1.87 9.99 0.76
CA GLN A 145 -1.37 11.36 0.81
C GLN A 145 -2.10 12.24 1.83
N THR A 146 -3.42 12.04 2.03
CA THR A 146 -4.25 12.93 2.86
C THR A 146 -4.71 12.31 4.18
N PHE A 147 -4.51 11.01 4.34
CA PHE A 147 -4.95 10.27 5.52
C PHE A 147 -4.21 8.94 5.64
N HIS A 148 -4.23 8.39 6.83
CA HIS A 148 -3.84 7.02 7.09
C HIS A 148 -4.99 6.31 7.77
N VAL A 149 -5.04 4.99 7.60
CA VAL A 149 -6.05 4.14 8.24
C VAL A 149 -5.31 3.04 8.97
N ARG A 150 -5.51 2.97 10.28
CA ARG A 150 -5.07 1.82 11.10
C ARG A 150 -6.28 1.13 11.69
N VAL A 151 -6.36 -0.17 11.46
CA VAL A 151 -7.43 -1.04 11.98
C VAL A 151 -6.82 -2.31 12.54
N THR A 152 -7.36 -2.74 13.68
CA THR A 152 -6.93 -3.92 14.40
C THR A 152 -8.09 -4.90 14.50
N LEU A 153 -7.87 -6.16 14.11
CA LEU A 153 -8.75 -7.28 14.37
C LEU A 153 -8.23 -8.06 15.57
N ASN A 154 -9.02 -8.18 16.63
CA ASN A 154 -8.70 -8.98 17.80
C ASN A 154 -9.55 -10.25 17.80
N TYR A 155 -8.89 -11.41 17.84
CA TYR A 155 -9.53 -12.71 17.76
C TYR A 155 -9.77 -13.26 19.16
N ASN A 156 -11.05 -13.40 19.54
CA ASN A 156 -11.45 -14.00 20.79
C ASN A 156 -11.93 -15.43 20.53
N TYR A 157 -11.54 -16.36 21.38
CA TYR A 157 -11.79 -17.79 21.19
C TYR A 157 -12.75 -18.32 22.25
N LEU A 158 -13.44 -19.42 21.93
CA LEU A 158 -14.35 -20.07 22.87
C LEU A 158 -13.55 -20.63 24.06
N ALA A 159 -14.01 -20.33 25.29
CA ALA A 159 -13.40 -20.90 26.49
C ALA A 159 -13.51 -22.44 26.53
N SER A 160 -14.62 -22.99 26.01
CA SER A 160 -14.86 -24.43 25.91
C SER A 160 -14.05 -25.12 24.80
N ASN A 161 -13.58 -24.37 23.79
CA ASN A 161 -12.73 -24.89 22.74
C ASN A 161 -11.76 -23.80 22.23
N PRO A 162 -10.55 -23.73 22.81
CA PRO A 162 -9.57 -22.72 22.47
C PRO A 162 -9.10 -22.74 21.01
N ALA A 163 -9.35 -23.80 20.24
CA ALA A 163 -9.00 -23.84 18.82
C ALA A 163 -9.99 -23.04 17.94
N LYS A 164 -11.13 -22.58 18.49
CA LYS A 164 -12.27 -22.09 17.71
C LYS A 164 -12.58 -20.65 18.06
N VAL A 165 -12.62 -19.80 17.04
CA VAL A 165 -12.89 -18.36 17.20
C VAL A 165 -14.34 -18.20 17.63
N SER A 166 -14.53 -17.48 18.74
CA SER A 166 -15.84 -17.07 19.24
C SER A 166 -16.33 -15.84 18.49
N HIS A 167 -15.53 -14.78 18.42
CA HIS A 167 -15.86 -13.52 17.75
C HIS A 167 -14.59 -12.72 17.46
N ILE A 168 -14.67 -11.76 16.53
CA ILE A 168 -13.57 -10.87 16.16
C ILE A 168 -14.00 -9.44 16.46
N LEU A 169 -13.19 -8.72 17.23
CA LEU A 169 -13.42 -7.30 17.54
C LEU A 169 -12.55 -6.43 16.64
N MET A 170 -13.17 -5.56 15.85
CA MET A 170 -12.46 -4.56 15.06
C MET A 170 -12.37 -3.24 15.82
N SER A 171 -11.19 -2.64 15.89
CA SER A 171 -10.96 -1.31 16.48
C SER A 171 -10.02 -0.46 15.62
N GLY A 172 -10.03 0.86 15.81
CA GLY A 172 -9.17 1.81 15.07
C GLY A 172 -9.96 2.89 14.34
N HIS A 173 -9.55 3.22 13.11
CA HIS A 173 -10.16 4.24 12.27
C HIS A 173 -11.49 3.76 11.65
N THR A 174 -12.52 3.64 12.48
CA THR A 174 -13.85 3.13 12.11
C THR A 174 -14.91 4.24 12.13
N GLU A 175 -14.52 5.50 11.99
CA GLU A 175 -15.39 6.69 12.17
C GLU A 175 -16.57 6.75 11.20
N PHE A 176 -16.41 6.22 9.98
CA PHE A 176 -17.44 6.18 8.94
C PHE A 176 -18.15 4.84 8.84
N VAL A 177 -17.72 3.85 9.63
CA VAL A 177 -18.40 2.56 9.68
C VAL A 177 -19.66 2.77 10.49
N ASN A 178 -20.81 2.73 9.82
CA ASN A 178 -22.07 2.63 10.53
C ASN A 178 -21.99 1.36 11.36
N LEU A 179 -22.20 1.47 12.66
CA LEU A 179 -22.34 0.30 13.51
C LEU A 179 -23.50 -0.53 12.94
N PRO A 180 -23.23 -1.79 12.59
CA PRO A 180 -23.94 -2.83 13.30
C PRO A 180 -22.91 -3.64 14.09
N LEU A 181 -23.20 -3.86 15.37
CA LEU A 181 -22.52 -4.88 16.18
C LEU A 181 -22.84 -6.26 15.58
N LYS A 182 -22.20 -6.63 14.46
CA LYS A 182 -22.28 -7.96 13.88
C LYS A 182 -21.30 -8.87 14.62
N ALA A 183 -21.81 -9.56 15.63
CA ALA A 183 -21.11 -10.68 16.24
C ALA A 183 -21.33 -11.93 15.38
N TYR A 184 -20.25 -12.53 14.90
CA TYR A 184 -20.27 -13.83 14.21
C TYR A 184 -20.20 -14.92 15.27
N HIS A 185 -21.27 -15.68 15.45
CA HIS A 185 -21.23 -16.88 16.29
C HIS A 185 -20.88 -18.10 15.45
N TYR A 186 -19.95 -18.90 15.94
CA TYR A 186 -19.54 -20.16 15.33
C TYR A 186 -19.90 -21.33 16.27
N ASP A 187 -20.38 -22.44 15.71
CA ASP A 187 -20.61 -23.67 16.50
C ASP A 187 -19.30 -24.33 16.94
N ALA A 188 -19.41 -25.44 17.67
CA ALA A 188 -18.30 -26.29 18.08
C ALA A 188 -17.60 -27.01 16.90
N GLN A 189 -18.05 -26.86 15.66
CA GLN A 189 -17.48 -27.43 14.42
C GLN A 189 -16.78 -26.39 13.53
N GLY A 190 -17.09 -25.11 13.71
CA GLY A 190 -16.43 -23.96 13.08
C GLY A 190 -17.32 -23.30 12.03
N ASN A 191 -18.56 -23.75 11.93
CA ASN A 191 -19.52 -23.19 10.99
C ASN A 191 -20.17 -21.96 11.61
N LYS A 192 -20.42 -20.95 10.78
CA LYS A 192 -21.18 -19.76 11.17
C LYS A 192 -22.62 -20.17 11.47
N THR A 193 -23.06 -19.99 12.71
CA THR A 193 -24.42 -20.39 13.13
C THR A 193 -25.39 -19.22 13.18
N TYR A 194 -24.94 -18.03 13.55
CA TYR A 194 -25.84 -16.91 13.74
C TYR A 194 -25.15 -15.55 13.51
N THR A 195 -25.95 -14.56 13.11
CA THR A 195 -25.58 -13.13 13.06
C THR A 195 -26.71 -12.38 13.75
N TYR A 196 -26.41 -11.57 14.76
CA TYR A 196 -27.36 -10.55 15.25
C TYR A 196 -26.75 -9.17 15.11
N GLU A 197 -27.62 -8.19 14.96
CA GLU A 197 -27.31 -6.77 15.00
C GLU A 197 -27.75 -6.25 16.38
N VAL A 198 -26.81 -5.91 17.26
CA VAL A 198 -27.17 -5.26 18.53
C VAL A 198 -27.50 -3.80 18.26
N PHE A 199 -28.68 -3.38 18.71
CA PHE A 199 -29.10 -1.99 18.73
C PHE A 199 -28.15 -1.15 19.61
N SER A 200 -27.52 -0.16 18.98
CA SER A 200 -26.88 1.04 19.52
C SER A 200 -26.25 0.98 20.92
N TRP A 201 -24.93 0.98 20.99
CA TRP A 201 -24.24 1.74 22.04
C TRP A 201 -24.19 3.20 21.57
N GLN A 202 -25.05 4.06 22.13
CA GLN A 202 -24.84 5.50 21.98
C GLN A 202 -23.51 5.85 22.65
N ARG A 203 -22.60 6.45 21.89
CA ARG A 203 -21.43 7.11 22.45
C ARG A 203 -21.99 8.22 23.34
N LEU A 204 -21.79 8.13 24.65
CA LEU A 204 -21.90 9.29 25.52
C LEU A 204 -20.81 10.26 25.04
N THR A 205 -21.18 11.21 24.20
CA THR A 205 -20.40 12.42 24.05
C THR A 205 -20.48 13.10 25.39
N SER A 206 -19.35 13.19 26.11
CA SER A 206 -19.23 14.12 27.22
C SER A 206 -19.61 15.50 26.69
N ASN A 207 -20.77 15.99 27.10
CA ASN A 207 -21.07 17.41 27.04
C ASN A 207 -20.25 18.08 28.16
N GLU A 208 -19.65 19.21 27.78
CA GLU A 208 -18.96 20.21 28.61
C GLU A 208 -17.52 19.90 29.06
#